data_AF-A0A965FJ35-F1
#
_entry.id   AF-A0A965FJ35-F1
#
_cell.length_a   1.000
_cell.length_b   1.000
_cell.length_c   1.000
_cell.angle_alpha   90.00
_cell.angle_beta   90.00
_cell.angle_gamma   90.00
#
_symmetry.space_group_name_H-M   'P 1'
#
loop_
_entity.id
_entity.type
_entity.pdbx_description
1 polymer ?
#
loop_
_entity_poly.entity_id
_entity_poly.type
_entity_poly.pdbx_seq_one_letter_code
_entity_poly.pdbx_strand_id
1 'polypeptide(L)'
;MTQQHPEFDEEKAFIEFAYQCLEESRADALKMRDLTSTGPGGTFQARFERNAVDEQLVHRLEKLELGDSALVFGRIDRHTDAVDVFETFHIGRLALSDKNREPVVVDWRAPVAEPFYRATGREPMGLARRRHFIVNGRELLGLEDELFGEGHLGVGGEEGLDNDANPRAGIRGYSTLLSALERGRTGQLGDIVATIQSEQDEIIRSPHAGVLVVQGGPGTGKTVVALHRAAYLLYTFRFPLEDQGVLVIGPNRVFLRYIERVLPSLGEAGVEQVVLADLVPDCRFGGTDTADAVRVKGMKKMAKVIDKAVSDRQRPLKEDVVFPFRTGYVRLDAEETKYIVKNARRRYHRHNQARRYVENEVWASIAATWKGGEIEPEEVREALRSHPDYRAAIERMWPVLTPAQLLHDLFGSRALIKLAAQGILREEDYAALFRPRSESVDDVRWSNADAALLDEARFLLGPRLNKAGKTDENDEIRTYGHIVVDEVQDLTPMQLRMVTRRSLNGSMTIVGDIAQATG
;
A
#
# COMPACT_ATOMS: atom_id res chain seq x y z
N MET A 1 -21.43 -16.99 38.51
CA MET A 1 -20.95 -18.37 38.68
C MET A 1 -21.32 -19.12 37.43
N THR A 2 -20.41 -19.09 36.46
CA THR A 2 -20.49 -19.84 35.20
C THR A 2 -20.52 -21.33 35.55
N GLN A 3 -21.58 -22.04 35.17
CA GLN A 3 -21.55 -23.50 35.16
C GLN A 3 -20.32 -23.90 34.31
N GLN A 4 -19.39 -24.66 34.88
CA GLN A 4 -18.23 -25.17 34.15
C GLN A 4 -18.77 -26.01 32.99
N HIS A 5 -18.50 -25.55 31.77
CA HIS A 5 -18.82 -26.27 30.54
C HIS A 5 -18.18 -27.68 30.62
N PRO A 6 -18.90 -28.77 30.27
CA PRO A 6 -18.41 -30.13 30.50
C PRO A 6 -17.08 -30.42 29.78
N GLU A 7 -16.89 -29.84 28.59
CA GLU A 7 -15.64 -29.97 27.80
C GLU A 7 -14.58 -28.89 28.14
N PHE A 8 -14.73 -28.12 29.23
CA PHE A 8 -13.82 -27.00 29.54
C PHE A 8 -12.36 -27.44 29.78
N ASP A 9 -12.16 -28.49 30.58
CA ASP A 9 -10.81 -28.98 30.88
C ASP A 9 -10.15 -29.64 29.67
N GLU A 10 -10.93 -30.27 28.80
CA GLU A 10 -10.46 -30.85 27.54
C GLU A 10 -9.98 -29.75 26.57
N GLU A 11 -10.78 -28.69 26.37
CA GLU A 11 -10.39 -27.56 25.52
C GLU A 11 -9.21 -26.77 26.10
N LYS A 12 -9.11 -26.68 27.44
CA LYS A 12 -7.94 -26.08 28.10
C LYS A 12 -6.68 -26.89 27.81
N ALA A 13 -6.74 -28.21 27.96
CA ALA A 13 -5.61 -29.09 27.65
C ALA A 13 -5.22 -29.02 26.16
N PHE A 14 -6.20 -28.89 25.27
CA PHE A 14 -5.96 -28.69 23.85
C PHE A 14 -5.23 -27.36 23.55
N ILE A 15 -5.66 -26.25 24.15
CA ILE A 15 -5.00 -24.95 23.98
C ILE A 15 -3.54 -25.02 24.46
N GLU A 16 -3.30 -25.65 25.61
CA GLU A 16 -1.94 -25.87 26.11
C GLU A 16 -1.08 -26.69 25.13
N PHE A 17 -1.65 -27.75 24.56
CA PHE A 17 -1.00 -28.56 23.52
C PHE A 17 -0.70 -27.73 22.25
N ALA A 18 -1.63 -26.90 21.78
CA ALA A 18 -1.41 -26.03 20.63
C ALA A 18 -0.27 -25.03 20.86
N TYR A 19 -0.17 -24.46 22.06
CA TYR A 19 0.96 -23.61 22.45
C TYR A 19 2.28 -24.41 22.53
N GLN A 20 2.25 -25.67 22.97
CA GLN A 20 3.44 -26.53 22.92
C GLN A 20 3.90 -26.74 21.47
N CYS A 21 2.99 -27.04 20.53
CA CYS A 21 3.32 -27.19 19.12
C CYS A 21 3.91 -25.90 18.51
N LEU A 22 3.43 -24.73 18.93
CA LEU A 22 3.98 -23.43 18.54
C LEU A 22 5.43 -23.27 19.01
N GLU A 23 5.71 -23.54 20.29
CA GLU A 23 7.06 -23.43 20.85
C GLU A 23 8.02 -24.45 20.22
N GLU A 24 7.57 -25.68 19.98
CA GLU A 24 8.35 -26.70 19.27
C GLU A 24 8.66 -26.24 17.84
N SER A 25 7.69 -25.72 17.11
CA SER A 25 7.88 -25.16 15.76
C SER A 25 8.88 -24.00 15.74
N ARG A 26 8.85 -23.14 16.77
CA ARG A 26 9.79 -22.02 16.93
C ARG A 26 11.20 -22.52 17.25
N ALA A 27 11.32 -23.48 18.17
CA ALA A 27 12.59 -24.08 18.54
C ALA A 27 13.25 -24.80 17.34
N ASP A 28 12.47 -25.50 16.53
CA ASP A 28 12.96 -26.16 15.31
C ASP A 28 13.45 -25.15 14.26
N ALA A 29 12.71 -24.05 14.07
CA ALA A 29 13.12 -22.97 13.17
C ALA A 29 14.39 -22.26 13.65
N LEU A 30 14.51 -21.97 14.95
CA LEU A 30 15.73 -21.40 15.55
C LEU A 30 16.92 -22.34 15.41
N LYS A 31 16.75 -23.64 15.68
CA LYS A 31 17.82 -24.65 15.55
C LYS A 31 18.30 -24.76 14.11
N MET A 32 17.40 -24.75 13.13
CA MET A 32 17.75 -24.73 11.70
C MET A 32 18.52 -23.46 11.32
N ARG A 33 18.15 -22.32 11.87
CA ARG A 33 18.84 -21.05 11.65
C ARG A 33 20.25 -21.05 12.24
N ASP A 34 20.41 -21.53 13.46
CA ASP A 34 21.71 -21.64 14.14
C ASP A 34 22.68 -22.55 13.36
N LEU A 35 22.18 -23.70 12.87
CA LEU A 35 22.93 -24.61 11.99
C LEU A 35 23.36 -23.93 10.68
N THR A 36 22.52 -23.05 10.14
CA THR A 36 22.78 -22.33 8.88
C THR A 36 23.78 -21.18 9.09
N SER A 37 23.80 -20.55 10.27
CA SER A 37 24.64 -19.39 10.58
C SER A 37 26.09 -19.71 10.98
N THR A 38 26.38 -20.93 11.47
CA THR A 38 27.66 -21.28 12.13
C THR A 38 28.73 -21.88 11.21
N GLY A 39 28.50 -22.04 9.90
CA GLY A 39 29.48 -22.60 8.95
C GLY A 39 30.43 -21.55 8.32
N PRO A 40 31.78 -21.66 8.47
CA PRO A 40 32.73 -20.80 7.77
C PRO A 40 33.03 -21.34 6.36
N GLY A 41 32.77 -20.53 5.33
CA GLY A 41 33.33 -20.75 3.99
C GLY A 41 32.46 -21.58 3.03
N GLY A 42 32.65 -21.33 1.73
CA GLY A 42 31.87 -21.91 0.64
C GLY A 42 32.00 -21.07 -0.64
N THR A 43 31.61 -21.64 -1.77
CA THR A 43 31.51 -20.94 -3.07
C THR A 43 30.50 -19.78 -2.98
N PHE A 44 30.53 -18.86 -3.95
CA PHE A 44 29.54 -17.77 -4.02
C PHE A 44 28.09 -18.30 -4.01
N GLN A 45 27.85 -19.40 -4.72
CA GLN A 45 26.56 -20.09 -4.76
C GLN A 45 26.11 -20.58 -3.38
N ALA A 46 26.99 -21.24 -2.61
CA ALA A 46 26.66 -21.73 -1.27
C ALA A 46 26.30 -20.58 -0.30
N ARG A 47 26.93 -19.40 -0.46
CA ARG A 47 26.58 -18.21 0.34
C ARG A 47 25.21 -17.65 -0.04
N PHE A 48 24.89 -17.63 -1.33
CA PHE A 48 23.59 -17.17 -1.82
C PHE A 48 22.46 -18.09 -1.33
N GLU A 49 22.61 -19.41 -1.50
CA GLU A 49 21.64 -20.41 -1.01
C GLU A 49 21.45 -20.30 0.50
N ARG A 50 22.54 -20.16 1.26
CA ARG A 50 22.50 -19.96 2.71
C ARG A 50 21.75 -18.70 3.11
N ASN A 51 22.01 -17.57 2.45
CA ASN A 51 21.32 -16.32 2.74
C ASN A 51 19.82 -16.43 2.44
N ALA A 52 19.45 -17.08 1.33
CA ALA A 52 18.04 -17.32 0.99
C ALA A 52 17.34 -18.21 2.03
N VAL A 53 18.02 -19.25 2.54
CA VAL A 53 17.48 -20.12 3.60
C VAL A 53 17.36 -19.36 4.92
N ASP A 54 18.35 -18.55 5.30
CA ASP A 54 18.30 -17.72 6.52
C ASP A 54 17.14 -16.72 6.45
N GLU A 55 16.96 -16.04 5.31
CA GLU A 55 15.84 -15.12 5.08
C GLU A 55 14.48 -15.82 5.19
N GLN A 56 14.34 -17.03 4.64
CA GLN A 56 13.12 -17.84 4.79
C GLN A 56 12.86 -18.25 6.25
N LEU A 57 13.91 -18.57 7.01
CA LEU A 57 13.79 -18.95 8.42
C LEU A 57 13.44 -17.74 9.30
N VAL A 58 14.00 -16.57 9.02
CA VAL A 58 13.64 -15.30 9.67
C VAL A 58 12.16 -15.01 9.44
N HIS A 59 11.70 -15.03 8.18
CA HIS A 59 10.28 -14.84 7.87
C HIS A 59 9.36 -15.88 8.50
N ARG A 60 9.83 -17.12 8.66
CA ARG A 60 9.07 -18.15 9.36
C ARG A 60 8.96 -17.86 10.85
N LEU A 61 10.04 -17.43 11.49
CA LEU A 61 10.05 -17.10 12.92
C LEU A 61 9.15 -15.90 13.20
N GLU A 62 9.21 -14.86 12.37
CA GLU A 62 8.33 -13.68 12.44
C GLU A 62 6.85 -14.08 12.37
N LYS A 63 6.48 -14.96 11.44
CA LYS A 63 5.10 -15.47 11.33
C LYS A 63 4.64 -16.25 12.55
N LEU A 64 5.56 -16.83 13.33
CA LEU A 64 5.23 -17.55 14.56
C LEU A 64 5.11 -16.60 15.78
N GLU A 65 5.41 -15.31 15.63
CA GLU A 65 5.25 -14.34 16.70
C GLU A 65 3.79 -13.86 16.80
N LEU A 66 3.15 -14.20 17.92
CA LEU A 66 1.75 -13.84 18.21
C LEU A 66 1.60 -12.57 19.07
N GLY A 67 2.69 -12.06 19.64
CA GLY A 67 2.64 -11.00 20.66
C GLY A 67 1.75 -11.41 21.84
N ASP A 68 0.85 -10.51 22.25
CA ASP A 68 -0.12 -10.73 23.33
C ASP A 68 -1.42 -11.41 22.85
N SER A 69 -1.49 -11.79 21.57
CA SER A 69 -2.72 -12.32 20.97
C SER A 69 -2.93 -13.81 21.29
N ALA A 70 -4.18 -14.21 21.49
CA ALA A 70 -4.52 -15.62 21.69
C ALA A 70 -4.38 -16.42 20.37
N LEU A 71 -3.76 -17.61 20.45
CA LEU A 71 -3.49 -18.49 19.31
C LEU A 71 -4.78 -19.11 18.75
N VAL A 72 -5.61 -19.68 19.63
CA VAL A 72 -6.86 -20.37 19.30
C VAL A 72 -8.01 -19.61 19.96
N PHE A 73 -9.09 -19.37 19.21
CA PHE A 73 -10.23 -18.60 19.70
C PHE A 73 -11.59 -19.24 19.41
N GLY A 74 -11.60 -20.37 18.71
CA GLY A 74 -12.84 -21.11 18.50
C GLY A 74 -12.64 -22.49 17.90
N ARG A 75 -13.75 -23.19 17.74
CA ARG A 75 -13.85 -24.53 17.16
C ARG A 75 -15.10 -24.63 16.31
N ILE A 76 -15.01 -25.36 15.20
CA ILE A 76 -16.15 -25.76 14.40
C ILE A 76 -16.20 -27.28 14.29
N ASP A 77 -17.40 -27.84 14.35
CA ASP A 77 -17.66 -29.24 14.07
C ASP A 77 -18.57 -29.34 12.86
N ARG A 78 -18.14 -30.10 11.84
CA ARG A 78 -18.84 -30.28 10.57
C ARG A 78 -19.45 -31.67 10.49
N HIS A 79 -20.64 -31.76 9.90
CA HIS A 79 -21.23 -33.05 9.57
C HIS A 79 -20.38 -33.78 8.52
N THR A 80 -20.16 -35.07 8.71
CA THR A 80 -19.58 -35.97 7.70
C THR A 80 -20.66 -36.85 7.09
N ASP A 81 -20.31 -37.61 6.03
CA ASP A 81 -21.22 -38.59 5.41
C ASP A 81 -21.53 -39.78 6.34
N ALA A 82 -20.78 -39.95 7.43
CA ALA A 82 -21.00 -40.99 8.44
C ALA A 82 -21.89 -40.47 9.58
N VAL A 83 -22.83 -41.31 10.02
CA VAL A 83 -23.76 -40.99 11.12
C VAL A 83 -22.96 -40.80 12.42
N ASP A 84 -23.23 -39.71 13.12
CA ASP A 84 -22.63 -39.32 14.42
C ASP A 84 -21.10 -39.12 14.43
N VAL A 85 -20.46 -38.94 13.27
CA VAL A 85 -19.05 -38.57 13.18
C VAL A 85 -18.94 -37.12 12.71
N PHE A 86 -18.35 -36.28 13.56
CA PHE A 86 -18.07 -34.89 13.25
C PHE A 86 -16.60 -34.70 12.87
N GLU A 87 -16.35 -33.87 11.87
CA GLU A 87 -15.02 -33.37 11.57
C GLU A 87 -14.78 -32.10 12.38
N THR A 88 -13.82 -32.15 13.30
CA THR A 88 -13.50 -31.05 14.22
C THR A 88 -12.33 -30.23 13.71
N PHE A 89 -12.50 -28.91 13.69
CA PHE A 89 -11.43 -27.96 13.39
C PHE A 89 -11.34 -26.88 14.46
N HIS A 90 -10.16 -26.73 15.06
CA HIS A 90 -9.85 -25.61 15.92
C HIS A 90 -9.34 -24.44 15.09
N ILE A 91 -10.00 -23.29 15.23
CA ILE A 91 -9.74 -22.08 14.46
C ILE A 91 -8.86 -21.13 15.28
N GLY A 92 -7.80 -20.66 14.63
CA GLY A 92 -6.82 -19.79 15.25
C GLY A 92 -6.14 -18.85 14.27
N ARG A 93 -5.13 -18.13 14.76
CA ARG A 93 -4.43 -17.09 14.01
C ARG A 93 -3.36 -17.61 13.08
N LEU A 94 -2.79 -18.75 13.44
CA LEU A 94 -1.70 -19.39 12.74
C LEU A 94 -2.07 -20.83 12.46
N ALA A 95 -1.74 -21.29 11.25
CA ALA A 95 -1.75 -22.71 10.97
C ALA A 95 -0.62 -23.39 11.74
N LEU A 96 -0.96 -24.38 12.56
CA LEU A 96 0.00 -25.21 13.30
C LEU A 96 -0.25 -26.68 13.01
N SER A 97 0.83 -27.43 12.97
CA SER A 97 0.79 -28.88 12.82
C SER A 97 1.62 -29.55 13.92
N ASP A 98 1.25 -30.77 14.25
CA ASP A 98 2.00 -31.59 15.20
C ASP A 98 3.25 -32.22 14.55
N LYS A 99 3.95 -33.08 15.31
CA LYS A 99 5.13 -33.82 14.84
C LYS A 99 4.83 -34.78 13.69
N ASN A 100 3.59 -35.27 13.60
CA ASN A 100 3.13 -36.16 12.54
C ASN A 100 2.62 -35.39 11.31
N ARG A 101 2.65 -34.05 11.34
CA ARG A 101 2.12 -33.14 10.32
C ARG A 101 0.59 -33.15 10.22
N GLU A 102 -0.09 -33.56 11.29
CA GLU A 102 -1.53 -33.39 11.42
C GLU A 102 -1.85 -31.94 11.79
N PRO A 103 -2.87 -31.31 11.16
CA PRO A 103 -3.25 -29.94 11.46
C PRO A 103 -3.85 -29.85 12.86
N VAL A 104 -3.21 -29.10 13.75
CA VAL A 104 -3.70 -28.84 15.11
C VAL A 104 -4.54 -27.57 15.13
N VAL A 105 -4.05 -26.50 14.51
CA VAL A 105 -4.77 -25.22 14.43
C VAL A 105 -4.92 -24.84 12.97
N VAL A 106 -6.13 -24.49 12.58
CA VAL A 106 -6.46 -23.97 11.26
C VAL A 106 -6.43 -22.45 11.30
N ASP A 107 -5.71 -21.85 10.34
CA ASP A 107 -5.68 -20.40 10.17
C ASP A 107 -7.06 -19.87 9.76
N TRP A 108 -7.52 -18.81 10.44
CA TRP A 108 -8.81 -18.18 10.17
C TRP A 108 -8.98 -17.72 8.71
N ARG A 109 -7.88 -17.47 7.99
CA ARG A 109 -7.89 -17.07 6.57
C ARG A 109 -8.20 -18.23 5.64
N ALA A 110 -8.11 -19.47 6.11
CA ALA A 110 -8.40 -20.65 5.30
C ALA A 110 -9.89 -20.68 4.88
N PRO A 111 -10.22 -21.23 3.69
CA PRO A 111 -11.61 -21.41 3.27
C PRO A 111 -12.43 -22.27 4.23
N VAL A 112 -11.81 -23.30 4.84
CA VAL A 112 -12.50 -24.18 5.79
C VAL A 112 -12.96 -23.45 7.07
N ALA A 113 -12.37 -22.29 7.39
CA ALA A 113 -12.75 -21.47 8.53
C ALA A 113 -13.88 -20.48 8.21
N GLU A 114 -14.30 -20.33 6.94
CA GLU A 114 -15.38 -19.42 6.54
C GLU A 114 -16.70 -19.65 7.29
N PRO A 115 -17.18 -20.91 7.50
CA PRO A 115 -18.40 -21.16 8.23
C PRO A 115 -18.37 -20.64 9.67
N PHE A 116 -17.20 -20.54 10.31
CA PHE A 116 -17.08 -19.98 11.66
C PHE A 116 -17.64 -18.56 11.74
N TYR A 117 -17.51 -17.76 10.69
CA TYR A 117 -17.98 -16.37 10.66
C TYR A 117 -19.35 -16.20 9.98
N ARG A 118 -19.62 -16.98 8.93
CA ARG A 118 -20.79 -16.77 8.07
C ARG A 118 -21.97 -17.68 8.36
N ALA A 119 -21.76 -18.81 9.05
CA ALA A 119 -22.85 -19.74 9.32
C ALA A 119 -23.91 -19.07 10.21
N THR A 120 -25.17 -19.28 9.83
CA THR A 120 -26.36 -18.85 10.57
C THR A 120 -27.30 -20.05 10.71
N GLY A 121 -28.26 -19.99 11.65
CA GLY A 121 -29.26 -21.07 11.79
C GLY A 121 -30.06 -21.36 10.52
N ARG A 122 -30.17 -20.40 9.59
CA ARG A 122 -30.83 -20.58 8.29
C ARG A 122 -29.91 -21.15 7.21
N GLU A 123 -28.64 -20.77 7.27
CA GLU A 123 -27.61 -21.19 6.32
C GLU A 123 -26.41 -21.73 7.11
N PRO A 124 -26.47 -23.01 7.56
CA PRO A 124 -25.51 -23.57 8.50
C PRO A 124 -24.14 -23.89 7.88
N MET A 125 -24.03 -23.83 6.55
CA MET A 125 -22.78 -24.08 5.80
C MET A 125 -22.10 -25.43 6.16
N GLY A 126 -22.90 -26.43 6.52
CA GLY A 126 -22.45 -27.77 6.90
C GLY A 126 -21.91 -27.88 8.34
N LEU A 127 -22.05 -26.85 9.16
CA LEU A 127 -21.76 -26.92 10.59
C LEU A 127 -22.84 -27.69 11.34
N ALA A 128 -22.39 -28.46 12.32
CA ALA A 128 -23.21 -28.99 13.41
C ALA A 128 -23.11 -28.10 14.65
N ARG A 129 -21.89 -27.63 14.94
CA ARG A 129 -21.59 -26.81 16.12
C ARG A 129 -20.50 -25.77 15.81
N ARG A 130 -20.67 -24.59 16.38
CA ARG A 130 -19.65 -23.53 16.50
C ARG A 130 -19.42 -23.27 17.98
N ARG A 131 -18.17 -23.23 18.40
CA ARG A 131 -17.78 -22.92 19.77
C ARG A 131 -16.84 -21.72 19.78
N HIS A 132 -17.17 -20.72 20.59
CA HIS A 132 -16.34 -19.55 20.84
C HIS A 132 -15.58 -19.70 22.15
N PHE A 133 -14.28 -19.38 22.11
CA PHE A 133 -13.43 -19.39 23.30
C PHE A 133 -13.25 -17.96 23.82
N ILE A 134 -13.52 -17.76 25.10
CA ILE A 134 -13.17 -16.53 25.81
C ILE A 134 -11.76 -16.77 26.37
N VAL A 135 -10.75 -16.21 25.72
CA VAL A 135 -9.34 -16.43 26.04
C VAL A 135 -8.62 -15.14 26.41
N ASN A 136 -7.62 -15.24 27.28
CA ASN A 136 -6.67 -14.17 27.59
C ASN A 136 -5.25 -14.72 27.46
N GLY A 137 -4.58 -14.42 26.33
CA GLY A 137 -3.33 -15.07 25.98
C GLY A 137 -3.48 -16.59 25.92
N ARG A 138 -2.81 -17.29 26.85
CA ARG A 138 -2.85 -18.77 26.97
C ARG A 138 -4.00 -19.29 27.84
N GLU A 139 -4.68 -18.41 28.58
CA GLU A 139 -5.68 -18.82 29.57
C GLU A 139 -7.09 -18.87 28.96
N LEU A 140 -7.76 -20.01 29.07
CA LEU A 140 -9.17 -20.17 28.75
C LEU A 140 -10.02 -19.71 29.94
N LEU A 141 -10.91 -18.74 29.71
CA LEU A 141 -11.79 -18.15 30.71
C LEU A 141 -13.24 -18.65 30.59
N GLY A 142 -13.66 -19.06 29.40
CA GLY A 142 -15.03 -19.51 29.15
C GLY A 142 -15.23 -20.04 27.73
N LEU A 143 -16.34 -20.76 27.55
CA LEU A 143 -16.76 -21.38 26.29
C LEU A 143 -18.22 -21.05 26.02
N GLU A 144 -18.58 -20.79 24.77
CA GLU A 144 -19.97 -20.64 24.33
C GLU A 144 -20.22 -21.46 23.07
N ASP A 145 -21.27 -22.30 23.11
CA ASP A 145 -21.65 -23.21 22.02
C ASP A 145 -22.89 -22.72 21.28
N GLU A 146 -22.84 -22.82 19.96
CA GLU A 146 -23.91 -22.57 19.03
C GLU A 146 -24.13 -23.79 18.14
N LEU A 147 -25.36 -24.27 18.09
CA LEU A 147 -25.74 -25.51 17.39
C LEU A 147 -26.55 -25.20 16.13
N PHE A 148 -26.33 -26.00 15.09
CA PHE A 148 -26.92 -25.83 13.76
C PHE A 148 -27.55 -27.17 13.31
N GLY A 149 -28.77 -27.14 12.74
CA GLY A 149 -29.46 -28.33 12.24
C GLY A 149 -30.98 -28.29 12.46
N GLU A 150 -31.70 -29.37 12.08
CA GLU A 150 -33.15 -29.48 12.35
C GLU A 150 -33.42 -29.37 13.87
N GLY A 151 -34.32 -28.46 14.24
CA GLY A 151 -34.65 -28.16 15.65
C GLY A 151 -33.76 -27.11 16.34
N HIS A 152 -32.65 -26.67 15.72
CA HIS A 152 -31.67 -25.78 16.35
C HIS A 152 -31.50 -24.49 15.53
N LEU A 153 -32.11 -23.40 15.98
CA LEU A 153 -32.06 -22.08 15.32
C LEU A 153 -30.83 -21.23 15.71
N GLY A 154 -29.69 -21.84 16.07
CA GLY A 154 -28.47 -21.09 16.41
C GLY A 154 -28.45 -20.51 17.84
N VAL A 155 -29.19 -21.09 18.78
CA VAL A 155 -29.06 -20.78 20.22
C VAL A 155 -29.06 -22.11 20.97
N GLY A 156 -28.00 -22.38 21.74
CA GLY A 156 -27.77 -23.69 22.36
C GLY A 156 -28.87 -24.11 23.34
N GLY A 157 -29.42 -25.30 23.07
CA GLY A 157 -30.02 -26.22 24.05
C GLY A 157 -31.55 -26.22 24.16
N GLU A 158 -32.22 -27.07 23.37
CA GLU A 158 -33.48 -27.69 23.81
C GLU A 158 -33.15 -28.86 24.76
N GLU A 159 -32.89 -28.54 26.03
CA GLU A 159 -33.27 -29.44 27.12
C GLU A 159 -34.44 -28.82 27.86
N GLY A 160 -35.65 -29.35 27.57
CA GLY A 160 -36.82 -29.19 28.42
C GLY A 160 -37.77 -28.05 28.05
N LEU A 161 -38.82 -28.39 27.30
CA LEU A 161 -40.12 -27.74 27.43
C LEU A 161 -40.68 -28.01 28.84
N ASP A 162 -40.15 -27.32 29.85
CA ASP A 162 -40.84 -27.16 31.14
C ASP A 162 -41.23 -25.68 31.30
N ASN A 163 -42.54 -25.47 31.27
CA ASN A 163 -43.21 -24.20 31.56
C ASN A 163 -42.98 -23.82 33.04
N ASP A 164 -41.84 -23.23 33.37
CA ASP A 164 -41.68 -22.23 34.43
C ASP A 164 -40.19 -21.92 34.67
N ALA A 165 -39.67 -20.85 34.06
CA ALA A 165 -38.65 -19.98 34.65
C ALA A 165 -38.19 -18.85 33.70
N ASN A 166 -38.52 -17.62 34.10
CA ASN A 166 -37.75 -16.38 33.88
C ASN A 166 -37.43 -15.94 32.42
N PRO A 167 -38.12 -14.90 31.88
CA PRO A 167 -37.92 -14.38 30.52
C PRO A 167 -36.59 -13.62 30.29
N ARG A 168 -35.58 -13.79 31.15
CA ARG A 168 -34.26 -13.13 31.03
C ARG A 168 -33.15 -14.04 30.50
N ALA A 169 -33.42 -15.31 30.21
CA ALA A 169 -32.42 -16.28 29.76
C ALA A 169 -32.28 -16.44 28.23
N GLY A 170 -33.16 -15.80 27.44
CA GLY A 170 -33.24 -15.97 25.97
C GLY A 170 -32.25 -15.16 25.12
N ILE A 171 -31.21 -14.56 25.71
CA ILE A 171 -30.20 -13.76 24.98
C ILE A 171 -28.81 -14.32 25.30
N ARG A 172 -28.52 -15.56 24.85
CA ARG A 172 -27.23 -16.24 25.06
C ARG A 172 -26.25 -16.18 23.88
N GLY A 173 -26.66 -15.67 22.72
CA GLY A 173 -25.77 -15.52 21.55
C GLY A 173 -24.99 -14.19 21.48
N TYR A 174 -25.33 -13.21 22.33
CA TYR A 174 -24.70 -11.88 22.35
C TYR A 174 -23.75 -11.67 23.54
N SER A 175 -23.66 -12.59 24.50
CA SER A 175 -22.90 -12.39 25.75
C SER A 175 -21.38 -12.41 25.58
N THR A 176 -20.82 -13.26 24.71
CA THR A 176 -19.39 -13.22 24.31
C THR A 176 -19.05 -11.92 23.59
N LEU A 177 -19.87 -11.53 22.62
CA LEU A 177 -19.70 -10.31 21.84
C LEU A 177 -19.79 -9.08 22.78
N LEU A 178 -20.74 -9.05 23.72
CA LEU A 178 -20.88 -8.02 24.74
C LEU A 178 -19.69 -8.01 25.73
N SER A 179 -19.22 -9.17 26.19
CA SER A 179 -18.08 -9.28 27.11
C SER A 179 -16.75 -8.91 26.45
N ALA A 180 -16.58 -9.22 25.16
CA ALA A 180 -15.44 -8.80 24.35
C ALA A 180 -15.51 -7.29 24.02
N LEU A 181 -16.69 -6.77 23.70
CA LEU A 181 -16.96 -5.34 23.48
C LEU A 181 -16.69 -4.50 24.73
N GLU A 182 -17.06 -4.99 25.92
CA GLU A 182 -16.81 -4.30 27.19
C GLU A 182 -15.31 -4.24 27.54
N ARG A 183 -14.53 -5.26 27.18
CA ARG A 183 -13.07 -5.28 27.34
C ARG A 183 -12.33 -4.39 26.34
N GLY A 184 -12.92 -4.13 25.16
CA GLY A 184 -12.33 -3.32 24.08
C GLY A 184 -12.36 -1.79 24.27
N ARG A 185 -12.84 -1.27 25.40
CA ARG A 185 -13.00 0.19 25.63
C ARG A 185 -11.73 0.94 26.08
N THR A 186 -10.54 0.39 25.89
CA THR A 186 -9.26 0.99 26.33
C THR A 186 -8.71 2.08 25.39
N GLY A 187 -9.47 2.52 24.39
CA GLY A 187 -9.02 3.53 23.41
C GLY A 187 -7.98 2.99 22.42
N GLN A 188 -7.76 1.67 22.43
CA GLN A 188 -7.01 0.93 21.42
C GLN A 188 -8.01 0.01 20.70
N LEU A 189 -8.06 0.10 19.37
CA LEU A 189 -8.63 -0.87 18.43
C LEU A 189 -8.20 -2.29 18.84
N GLY A 190 -9.11 -3.02 19.48
CA GLY A 190 -8.88 -4.39 19.90
C GLY A 190 -8.74 -5.33 18.70
N ASP A 191 -8.14 -6.47 18.96
CA ASP A 191 -8.05 -7.54 17.99
C ASP A 191 -9.42 -8.18 17.74
N ILE A 192 -9.98 -7.93 16.55
CA ILE A 192 -11.36 -8.29 16.25
C ILE A 192 -11.53 -9.70 15.68
N VAL A 193 -10.46 -10.45 15.42
CA VAL A 193 -10.54 -11.69 14.60
C VAL A 193 -11.58 -12.66 15.15
N ALA A 194 -11.60 -12.89 16.46
CA ALA A 194 -12.56 -13.77 17.11
C ALA A 194 -14.01 -13.26 17.09
N THR A 195 -14.21 -11.98 16.75
CA THR A 195 -15.49 -11.24 16.80
C THR A 195 -15.91 -10.67 15.45
N ILE A 196 -15.24 -11.07 14.35
CA ILE A 196 -15.61 -10.64 13.00
C ILE A 196 -17.05 -11.07 12.73
N GLN A 197 -17.88 -10.11 12.34
CA GLN A 197 -19.27 -10.36 11.99
C GLN A 197 -19.42 -10.91 10.56
N SER A 198 -20.53 -11.56 10.25
CA SER A 198 -20.77 -12.16 8.94
C SER A 198 -20.66 -11.15 7.78
N GLU A 199 -21.18 -9.93 7.95
CA GLU A 199 -21.09 -8.86 6.94
C GLU A 199 -19.64 -8.36 6.77
N GLN A 200 -18.84 -8.39 7.84
CA GLN A 200 -17.43 -8.02 7.80
C GLN A 200 -16.59 -9.11 7.10
N ASP A 201 -16.88 -10.39 7.36
CA ASP A 201 -16.21 -11.50 6.68
C ASP A 201 -16.53 -11.52 5.18
N GLU A 202 -17.76 -11.18 4.78
CA GLU A 202 -18.11 -11.01 3.35
C GLU A 202 -17.23 -9.94 2.68
N ILE A 203 -16.98 -8.82 3.35
CA ILE A 203 -16.07 -7.77 2.86
C ILE A 203 -14.63 -8.31 2.80
N ILE A 204 -14.17 -9.01 3.83
CA ILE A 204 -12.80 -9.55 3.90
C ILE A 204 -12.55 -10.56 2.77
N ARG A 205 -13.49 -11.48 2.53
CA ARG A 205 -13.36 -12.56 1.54
C ARG A 205 -13.85 -12.19 0.15
N SER A 206 -14.30 -10.96 -0.06
CA SER A 206 -14.79 -10.52 -1.37
C SER A 206 -13.70 -10.63 -2.46
N PRO A 207 -14.06 -10.80 -3.75
CA PRO A 207 -13.09 -10.99 -4.83
C PRO A 207 -11.99 -9.91 -4.86
N HIS A 208 -10.75 -10.29 -5.20
CA HIS A 208 -9.61 -9.36 -5.21
C HIS A 208 -9.69 -8.31 -6.34
N ALA A 209 -10.37 -8.62 -7.44
CA ALA A 209 -10.32 -7.80 -8.65
C ALA A 209 -11.22 -6.55 -8.53
N GLY A 210 -10.68 -5.40 -8.94
CA GLY A 210 -11.41 -4.13 -8.99
C GLY A 210 -11.37 -3.32 -7.70
N VAL A 211 -12.26 -2.32 -7.61
CA VAL A 211 -12.33 -1.38 -6.49
C VAL A 211 -13.49 -1.76 -5.58
N LEU A 212 -13.19 -2.11 -4.34
CA LEU A 212 -14.17 -2.32 -3.27
C LEU A 212 -14.29 -1.05 -2.43
N VAL A 213 -15.52 -0.56 -2.27
CA VAL A 213 -15.83 0.61 -1.43
C VAL A 213 -16.55 0.14 -0.18
N VAL A 214 -15.97 0.42 0.99
CA VAL A 214 -16.58 0.07 2.29
C VAL A 214 -16.99 1.35 2.99
N GLN A 215 -18.29 1.60 3.02
CA GLN A 215 -18.91 2.74 3.69
C GLN A 215 -19.69 2.27 4.93
N GLY A 216 -19.58 3.02 6.02
CA GLY A 216 -20.28 2.72 7.27
C GLY A 216 -20.04 3.79 8.33
N GLY A 217 -20.80 3.77 9.42
CA GLY A 217 -20.73 4.80 10.47
C GLY A 217 -19.51 4.70 11.39
N PRO A 218 -19.30 5.67 12.30
CA PRO A 218 -18.22 5.60 13.29
C PRO A 218 -18.35 4.35 14.17
N GLY A 219 -17.23 3.73 14.51
CA GLY A 219 -17.18 2.56 15.41
C GLY A 219 -17.54 1.22 14.78
N THR A 220 -17.87 1.14 13.48
CA THR A 220 -18.19 -0.14 12.80
C THR A 220 -16.96 -0.98 12.41
N GLY A 221 -15.75 -0.51 12.73
CA GLY A 221 -14.52 -1.26 12.49
C GLY A 221 -14.03 -1.30 11.03
N LYS A 222 -14.47 -0.40 10.15
CA LYS A 222 -14.13 -0.39 8.70
C LYS A 222 -12.64 -0.53 8.41
N THR A 223 -11.82 0.27 9.08
CA THR A 223 -10.36 0.21 8.98
C THR A 223 -9.84 -1.19 9.29
N VAL A 224 -10.31 -1.78 10.39
CA VAL A 224 -9.87 -3.10 10.85
C VAL A 224 -10.24 -4.16 9.82
N VAL A 225 -11.47 -4.09 9.31
CA VAL A 225 -11.98 -4.96 8.24
C VAL A 225 -11.12 -4.82 6.98
N ALA A 226 -10.73 -3.61 6.59
CA ALA A 226 -9.87 -3.37 5.44
C ALA A 226 -8.46 -3.97 5.60
N LEU A 227 -7.90 -3.90 6.81
CA LEU A 227 -6.59 -4.46 7.11
C LEU A 227 -6.64 -6.00 7.19
N HIS A 228 -7.68 -6.57 7.79
CA HIS A 228 -7.91 -8.02 7.75
C HIS A 228 -8.16 -8.52 6.33
N ARG A 229 -8.84 -7.72 5.49
CA ARG A 229 -8.93 -8.00 4.05
C ARG A 229 -7.56 -8.03 3.39
N ALA A 230 -6.69 -7.07 3.64
CA ALA A 230 -5.32 -7.10 3.10
C ALA A 230 -4.55 -8.36 3.56
N ALA A 231 -4.67 -8.73 4.83
CA ALA A 231 -4.06 -9.95 5.38
C ALA A 231 -4.63 -11.24 4.74
N TYR A 232 -5.93 -11.28 4.48
CA TYR A 232 -6.60 -12.37 3.77
C TYR A 232 -6.13 -12.45 2.31
N LEU A 233 -6.09 -11.32 1.60
CA LEU A 233 -5.66 -11.28 0.20
C LEU A 233 -4.19 -11.73 0.06
N LEU A 234 -3.30 -11.33 0.96
CA LEU A 234 -1.92 -11.82 0.99
C LEU A 234 -1.81 -13.32 1.24
N TYR A 235 -2.72 -13.89 2.02
CA TYR A 235 -2.78 -15.32 2.27
C TYR A 235 -3.30 -16.09 1.04
N THR A 236 -4.43 -15.67 0.48
CA THR A 236 -5.11 -16.37 -0.61
C THR A 236 -4.44 -16.13 -1.97
N PHE A 237 -3.95 -14.92 -2.23
CA PHE A 237 -3.29 -14.51 -3.46
C PHE A 237 -1.79 -14.26 -3.25
N ARG A 238 -1.14 -15.16 -2.50
CA ARG A 238 0.27 -15.05 -2.11
C ARG A 238 1.20 -14.85 -3.31
N PHE A 239 1.14 -15.72 -4.31
CA PHE A 239 2.06 -15.69 -5.46
C PHE A 239 2.10 -14.34 -6.20
N PRO A 240 0.97 -13.70 -6.58
CA PRO A 240 1.02 -12.38 -7.20
C PRO A 240 1.35 -11.26 -6.21
N LEU A 241 0.87 -11.31 -4.96
CA LEU A 241 1.00 -10.17 -4.03
C LEU A 241 2.30 -10.13 -3.23
N GLU A 242 3.00 -11.25 -3.05
CA GLU A 242 4.30 -11.30 -2.36
C GLU A 242 5.35 -10.47 -3.13
N ASP A 243 5.36 -10.57 -4.47
CA ASP A 243 6.24 -9.76 -5.32
C ASP A 243 5.69 -8.35 -5.60
N GLN A 244 4.38 -8.23 -5.85
CA GLN A 244 3.77 -6.94 -6.20
C GLN A 244 3.60 -6.00 -5.01
N GLY A 245 3.55 -6.54 -3.79
CA GLY A 245 3.32 -5.81 -2.55
C GLY A 245 1.90 -5.28 -2.41
N VAL A 246 1.57 -4.89 -1.17
CA VAL A 246 0.30 -4.23 -0.81
C VAL A 246 0.63 -2.87 -0.22
N LEU A 247 -0.08 -1.82 -0.65
CA LEU A 247 0.07 -0.48 -0.12
C LEU A 247 -1.09 -0.13 0.81
N VAL A 248 -0.81 0.26 2.05
CA VAL A 248 -1.81 0.80 2.98
C VAL A 248 -1.56 2.29 3.17
N ILE A 249 -2.54 3.10 2.78
CA ILE A 249 -2.49 4.56 2.89
C ILE A 249 -3.36 4.98 4.07
N GLY A 250 -2.72 5.49 5.12
CA GLY A 250 -3.41 6.00 6.30
C GLY A 250 -3.54 7.53 6.29
N PRO A 251 -4.47 8.09 7.09
CA PRO A 251 -4.67 9.54 7.22
C PRO A 251 -3.48 10.25 7.87
N ASN A 252 -2.78 9.60 8.81
CA ASN A 252 -1.64 10.19 9.52
C ASN A 252 -0.70 9.13 10.11
N ARG A 253 0.51 9.56 10.52
CA ARG A 253 1.55 8.67 11.07
C ARG A 253 1.24 8.10 12.45
N VAL A 254 0.39 8.76 13.26
CA VAL A 254 -0.02 8.22 14.56
C VAL A 254 -0.89 6.98 14.36
N PHE A 255 -1.79 7.06 13.38
CA PHE A 255 -2.66 5.98 12.96
C PHE A 255 -1.88 4.80 12.36
N LEU A 256 -0.84 5.04 11.55
CA LEU A 256 -0.01 3.94 11.03
C LEU A 256 0.73 3.17 12.14
N ARG A 257 1.37 3.87 13.07
CA ARG A 257 1.99 3.24 14.25
C ARG A 257 0.99 2.46 15.11
N TYR A 258 -0.27 2.88 15.05
CA TYR A 258 -1.35 2.21 15.72
C TYR A 258 -1.70 0.88 15.01
N ILE A 259 -1.77 0.86 13.68
CA ILE A 259 -1.98 -0.37 12.87
C ILE A 259 -0.87 -1.39 13.11
N GLU A 260 0.39 -0.96 13.12
CA GLU A 260 1.56 -1.84 13.35
C GLU A 260 1.45 -2.64 14.66
N ARG A 261 0.71 -2.14 15.66
CA ARG A 261 0.50 -2.85 16.93
C ARG A 261 -0.61 -3.89 16.86
N VAL A 262 -1.61 -3.69 16.00
CA VAL A 262 -2.77 -4.58 15.89
C VAL A 262 -2.50 -5.72 14.90
N LEU A 263 -1.75 -5.43 13.84
CA LEU A 263 -1.38 -6.41 12.83
C LEU A 263 0.13 -6.27 12.48
N PRO A 264 1.02 -6.62 13.43
CA PRO A 264 2.47 -6.52 13.22
C PRO A 264 2.94 -7.34 12.02
N SER A 265 2.31 -8.50 11.78
CA SER A 265 2.64 -9.40 10.67
C SER A 265 2.30 -8.88 9.27
N LEU A 266 1.60 -7.74 9.13
CA LEU A 266 1.35 -7.12 7.83
C LEU A 266 2.63 -6.49 7.25
N GLY A 267 3.39 -5.74 8.05
CA GLY A 267 4.54 -4.97 7.55
C GLY A 267 5.64 -5.82 6.90
N GLU A 268 5.84 -7.03 7.42
CA GLU A 268 6.87 -7.97 6.98
C GLU A 268 6.37 -8.93 5.88
N ALA A 269 5.05 -9.02 5.67
CA ALA A 269 4.42 -9.81 4.61
C ALA A 269 4.30 -9.05 3.26
N GLY A 270 5.10 -8.00 3.06
CA GLY A 270 5.08 -7.17 1.86
C GLY A 270 4.02 -6.06 1.88
N VAL A 271 3.54 -5.65 3.06
CA VAL A 271 2.67 -4.47 3.20
C VAL A 271 3.47 -3.22 3.52
N GLU A 272 3.44 -2.26 2.61
CA GLU A 272 4.01 -0.94 2.81
C GLU A 272 2.94 0.00 3.39
N GLN A 273 3.21 0.55 4.57
CA GLN A 273 2.29 1.46 5.27
C GLN A 273 2.81 2.90 5.18
N VAL A 274 2.03 3.80 4.56
CA VAL A 274 2.49 5.16 4.24
C VAL A 274 1.40 6.21 4.45
N VAL A 275 1.82 7.46 4.66
CA VAL A 275 0.96 8.61 4.36
C VAL A 275 1.26 9.12 2.95
N LEU A 276 0.35 9.88 2.35
CA LEU A 276 0.53 10.39 0.98
C LEU A 276 1.83 11.18 0.77
N ALA A 277 2.31 11.90 1.79
CA ALA A 277 3.57 12.63 1.72
C ALA A 277 4.79 11.71 1.51
N ASP A 278 4.77 10.50 2.09
CA ASP A 278 5.90 9.57 2.10
C ASP A 278 6.13 8.94 0.71
N LEU A 279 5.09 8.96 -0.12
CA LEU A 279 5.11 8.47 -1.49
C LEU A 279 5.86 9.39 -2.47
N VAL A 280 6.33 10.56 -1.99
CA VAL A 280 7.13 11.53 -2.75
C VAL A 280 8.55 11.59 -2.16
N PRO A 281 9.55 10.98 -2.83
CA PRO A 281 10.93 10.96 -2.34
C PRO A 281 11.57 12.35 -2.44
N ASP A 282 12.68 12.52 -1.72
CA ASP A 282 13.55 13.70 -1.76
C ASP A 282 12.86 15.05 -1.46
N CYS A 283 11.70 15.03 -0.79
CA CYS A 283 10.94 16.22 -0.43
C CYS A 283 10.77 16.33 1.09
N ARG A 284 11.06 17.50 1.66
CA ARG A 284 10.84 17.79 3.08
C ARG A 284 9.45 18.37 3.29
N PHE A 285 8.60 17.65 4.03
CA PHE A 285 7.25 18.09 4.38
C PHE A 285 7.21 18.84 5.72
N GLY A 286 6.13 19.57 5.97
CA GLY A 286 5.91 20.37 7.18
C GLY A 286 5.58 21.84 6.91
N GLY A 287 5.39 22.22 5.65
CA GLY A 287 4.89 23.54 5.28
C GLY A 287 3.40 23.70 5.57
N THR A 288 2.95 24.94 5.69
CA THR A 288 1.54 25.29 5.87
C THR A 288 1.05 26.06 4.64
N ASP A 289 -0.19 25.79 4.25
CA ASP A 289 -0.87 26.46 3.14
C ASP A 289 -2.14 27.14 3.66
N THR A 290 -2.62 28.14 2.93
CA THR A 290 -3.96 28.70 3.15
C THR A 290 -5.03 27.71 2.69
N ALA A 291 -6.24 27.80 3.26
CA ALA A 291 -7.35 26.93 2.87
C ALA A 291 -7.66 27.01 1.36
N ASP A 292 -7.58 28.21 0.77
CA ASP A 292 -7.73 28.39 -0.67
C ASP A 292 -6.65 27.69 -1.48
N ALA A 293 -5.38 27.77 -1.06
CA ALA A 293 -4.31 27.05 -1.73
C ALA A 293 -4.53 25.53 -1.67
N VAL A 294 -4.89 24.99 -0.50
CA VAL A 294 -5.20 23.55 -0.35
C VAL A 294 -6.35 23.13 -1.27
N ARG A 295 -7.46 23.88 -1.28
CA ARG A 295 -8.61 23.63 -2.15
C ARG A 295 -8.20 23.62 -3.63
N VAL A 296 -7.46 24.62 -4.08
CA VAL A 296 -7.04 24.75 -5.49
C VAL A 296 -6.07 23.63 -5.87
N LYS A 297 -5.07 23.33 -5.02
CA LYS A 297 -4.10 22.24 -5.23
C LYS A 297 -4.79 20.87 -5.33
N GLY A 298 -5.87 20.66 -4.58
CA GLY A 298 -6.67 19.42 -4.62
C GLY A 298 -7.52 19.23 -5.89
N MET A 299 -7.78 20.28 -6.68
CA MET A 299 -8.64 20.19 -7.85
C MET A 299 -8.00 19.38 -8.99
N LYS A 300 -8.80 18.51 -9.63
CA LYS A 300 -8.37 17.75 -10.83
C LYS A 300 -7.84 18.64 -11.97
N LYS A 301 -8.27 19.91 -12.04
CA LYS A 301 -7.76 20.89 -13.02
C LYS A 301 -6.26 21.16 -12.89
N MET A 302 -5.68 20.98 -11.69
CA MET A 302 -4.25 21.17 -11.46
C MET A 302 -3.39 20.24 -12.31
N ALA A 303 -3.85 19.03 -12.64
CA ALA A 303 -3.12 18.16 -13.56
C ALA A 303 -2.80 18.84 -14.89
N LYS A 304 -3.76 19.62 -15.45
CA LYS A 304 -3.55 20.40 -16.67
C LYS A 304 -2.61 21.59 -16.46
N VAL A 305 -2.62 22.19 -15.27
CA VAL A 305 -1.70 23.29 -14.92
C VAL A 305 -0.27 22.78 -14.86
N ILE A 306 -0.04 21.62 -14.21
CA ILE A 306 1.29 21.01 -14.14
C ILE A 306 1.76 20.56 -15.52
N ASP A 307 0.89 19.94 -16.33
CA ASP A 307 1.21 19.57 -17.72
C ASP A 307 1.62 20.79 -18.58
N LYS A 308 0.90 21.90 -18.46
CA LYS A 308 1.26 23.16 -19.13
C LYS A 308 2.57 23.74 -18.59
N ALA A 309 2.83 23.64 -17.29
CA ALA A 309 4.08 24.07 -16.69
C ALA A 309 5.30 23.24 -17.18
N VAL A 310 5.14 21.93 -17.36
CA VAL A 310 6.16 21.06 -17.96
C VAL A 310 6.36 21.41 -19.44
N SER A 311 5.27 21.60 -20.18
CA SER A 311 5.31 21.97 -21.59
C SER A 311 6.01 23.32 -21.84
N ASP A 312 5.82 24.28 -20.92
CA ASP A 312 6.48 25.59 -20.97
C ASP A 312 8.01 25.49 -20.82
N ARG A 313 8.55 24.39 -20.29
CA ARG A 313 9.99 24.15 -20.19
C ARG A 313 10.61 23.61 -21.47
N GLN A 314 9.80 23.29 -22.48
CA GLN A 314 10.26 22.75 -23.75
C GLN A 314 10.23 23.89 -24.79
N ARG A 315 11.35 24.60 -24.95
CA ARG A 315 11.38 25.85 -25.72
C ARG A 315 12.38 25.78 -26.88
N PRO A 316 12.01 26.13 -28.11
CA PRO A 316 13.01 26.31 -29.15
C PRO A 316 13.89 27.55 -28.85
N LEU A 317 15.03 27.63 -29.51
CA LEU A 317 15.87 28.84 -29.47
C LEU A 317 15.18 29.96 -30.26
N LYS A 318 15.45 31.20 -29.84
CA LYS A 318 14.94 32.39 -30.54
C LYS A 318 15.85 32.85 -31.67
N GLU A 319 17.14 32.61 -31.51
CA GLU A 319 18.22 33.06 -32.37
C GLU A 319 19.19 31.91 -32.57
N ASP A 320 19.90 31.93 -33.70
CA ASP A 320 20.89 30.91 -34.01
C ASP A 320 22.09 31.01 -33.07
N VAL A 321 22.71 29.87 -32.77
CA VAL A 321 23.92 29.83 -31.96
C VAL A 321 25.07 29.31 -32.82
N VAL A 322 26.17 30.06 -32.86
CA VAL A 322 27.34 29.75 -33.69
C VAL A 322 28.47 29.27 -32.79
N PHE A 323 29.10 28.16 -33.15
CA PHE A 323 30.20 27.55 -32.41
C PHE A 323 31.47 27.52 -33.25
N PRO A 324 32.64 27.87 -32.69
CA PRO A 324 33.92 27.61 -33.35
C PRO A 324 34.18 26.11 -33.39
N PHE A 325 34.48 25.56 -34.57
CA PHE A 325 34.77 24.15 -34.76
C PHE A 325 35.86 23.95 -35.80
N ARG A 326 36.97 23.32 -35.40
CA ARG A 326 38.19 23.15 -36.22
C ARG A 326 38.65 24.51 -36.78
N THR A 327 38.76 24.63 -38.10
CA THR A 327 39.18 25.85 -38.81
C THR A 327 38.01 26.74 -39.23
N GLY A 328 36.78 26.42 -38.82
CA GLY A 328 35.59 27.17 -39.20
C GLY A 328 34.55 27.25 -38.09
N TYR A 329 33.28 27.32 -38.50
CA TYR A 329 32.14 27.46 -37.60
C TYR A 329 31.05 26.46 -37.98
N VAL A 330 30.33 26.02 -36.96
CA VAL A 330 29.07 25.26 -37.08
C VAL A 330 27.97 26.05 -36.38
N ARG A 331 26.71 25.85 -36.80
CA ARG A 331 25.57 26.62 -36.31
C ARG A 331 24.45 25.69 -35.84
N LEU A 332 23.76 26.08 -34.79
CA LEU A 332 22.47 25.54 -34.40
C LEU A 332 21.37 26.50 -34.82
N ASP A 333 20.60 26.11 -35.82
CA ASP A 333 19.56 26.95 -36.44
C ASP A 333 18.31 27.01 -35.57
N ALA A 334 17.80 28.22 -35.30
CA ALA A 334 16.61 28.43 -34.49
C ALA A 334 15.38 27.72 -35.08
N GLU A 335 15.23 27.72 -36.41
CA GLU A 335 14.14 26.99 -37.08
C GLU A 335 14.25 25.48 -36.87
N GLU A 336 15.45 24.91 -36.96
CA GLU A 336 15.66 23.48 -36.73
C GLU A 336 15.32 23.09 -35.29
N THR A 337 15.67 23.94 -34.32
CA THR A 337 15.27 23.70 -32.91
C THR A 337 13.77 23.61 -32.70
N LYS A 338 12.95 24.31 -33.51
CA LYS A 338 11.48 24.18 -33.46
C LYS A 338 11.01 22.80 -33.89
N TYR A 339 11.62 22.25 -34.95
CA TYR A 339 11.31 20.90 -35.42
C TYR A 339 11.73 19.85 -34.40
N ILE A 340 12.93 19.96 -33.83
CA ILE A 340 13.44 19.06 -32.80
C ILE A 340 12.50 19.02 -31.58
N VAL A 341 12.14 20.19 -31.03
CA VAL A 341 11.23 20.28 -29.88
C VAL A 341 9.84 19.73 -30.21
N LYS A 342 9.30 20.03 -31.39
CA LYS A 342 8.00 19.52 -31.84
C LYS A 342 8.00 18.00 -31.99
N ASN A 343 9.07 17.42 -32.53
CA ASN A 343 9.21 15.97 -32.71
C ASN A 343 9.42 15.26 -31.36
N ALA A 344 10.22 15.84 -30.46
CA ALA A 344 10.42 15.30 -29.12
C ALA A 344 9.10 15.19 -28.34
N ARG A 345 8.26 16.23 -28.40
CA ARG A 345 6.91 16.24 -27.80
C ARG A 345 5.97 15.18 -28.35
N ARG A 346 6.11 14.82 -29.62
CA ARG A 346 5.25 13.80 -30.28
C ARG A 346 5.71 12.39 -29.97
N ARG A 347 7.03 12.18 -29.85
CA ARG A 347 7.65 10.86 -29.71
C ARG A 347 7.66 10.38 -28.26
N TYR A 348 7.78 11.28 -27.29
CA TYR A 348 7.94 10.93 -25.89
C TYR A 348 6.79 11.47 -25.03
N HIS A 349 6.25 10.62 -24.18
CA HIS A 349 5.22 11.00 -23.21
C HIS A 349 5.80 11.65 -21.94
N ARG A 350 7.04 11.30 -21.56
CA ARG A 350 7.73 11.82 -20.37
C ARG A 350 8.83 12.82 -20.76
N HIS A 351 8.90 13.95 -20.07
CA HIS A 351 9.80 15.06 -20.40
C HIS A 351 11.28 14.66 -20.38
N ASN A 352 11.77 14.09 -19.27
CA ASN A 352 13.18 13.79 -19.06
C ASN A 352 13.70 12.69 -20.01
N GLN A 353 12.83 11.78 -20.45
CA GLN A 353 13.18 10.74 -21.43
C GLN A 353 13.49 11.33 -22.81
N ALA A 354 12.81 12.42 -23.20
CA ALA A 354 13.06 13.10 -24.47
C ALA A 354 14.40 13.83 -24.52
N ARG A 355 15.02 14.11 -23.37
CA ARG A 355 16.28 14.89 -23.29
C ARG A 355 17.38 14.31 -24.19
N ARG A 356 17.60 13.00 -24.10
CA ARG A 356 18.65 12.32 -24.88
C ARG A 356 18.38 12.38 -26.39
N TYR A 357 17.11 12.30 -26.79
CA TYR A 357 16.72 12.47 -28.18
C TYR A 357 17.01 13.90 -28.65
N VAL A 358 16.61 14.92 -27.87
CA VAL A 358 16.89 16.32 -28.20
C VAL A 358 18.38 16.58 -28.33
N GLU A 359 19.20 16.06 -27.42
CA GLU A 359 20.67 16.17 -27.50
C GLU A 359 21.23 15.57 -28.79
N ASN A 360 20.81 14.35 -29.14
CA ASN A 360 21.27 13.67 -30.36
C ASN A 360 20.88 14.43 -31.63
N GLU A 361 19.65 14.90 -31.73
CA GLU A 361 19.17 15.67 -32.89
C GLU A 361 19.85 17.03 -32.99
N VAL A 362 20.14 17.68 -31.86
CA VAL A 362 20.92 18.93 -31.84
C VAL A 362 22.32 18.69 -32.37
N TRP A 363 22.98 17.60 -31.99
CA TRP A 363 24.30 17.26 -32.54
C TRP A 363 24.26 16.98 -34.04
N ALA A 364 23.26 16.24 -34.50
CA ALA A 364 23.07 15.97 -35.93
C ALA A 364 22.82 17.28 -36.72
N SER A 365 21.98 18.17 -36.18
CA SER A 365 21.69 19.48 -36.77
C SER A 365 22.95 20.34 -36.87
N ILE A 366 23.76 20.42 -35.80
CA ILE A 366 25.02 21.18 -35.82
C ILE A 366 25.99 20.58 -36.84
N ALA A 367 26.14 19.25 -36.87
CA ALA A 367 27.04 18.57 -37.80
C ALA A 367 26.66 18.84 -39.27
N ALA A 368 25.36 18.87 -39.59
CA ALA A 368 24.87 19.15 -40.94
C ALA A 368 25.19 20.56 -41.46
N THR A 369 25.52 21.52 -40.58
CA THR A 369 25.91 22.88 -40.99
C THR A 369 27.37 23.01 -41.41
N TRP A 370 28.19 21.99 -41.16
CA TRP A 370 29.60 22.00 -41.51
C TRP A 370 29.81 21.90 -43.02
N LYS A 371 30.66 22.77 -43.57
CA LYS A 371 30.94 22.84 -45.02
C LYS A 371 32.27 22.24 -45.44
N GLY A 372 33.08 21.75 -44.49
CA GLY A 372 34.44 21.28 -44.73
C GLY A 372 34.59 19.77 -44.90
N GLY A 373 33.55 19.07 -45.38
CA GLY A 373 33.52 17.61 -45.57
C GLY A 373 32.45 16.89 -44.74
N GLU A 374 32.39 15.56 -44.85
CA GLU A 374 31.54 14.74 -43.98
C GLU A 374 32.12 14.68 -42.58
N ILE A 375 31.26 14.85 -41.57
CA ILE A 375 31.60 14.73 -40.16
C ILE A 375 30.51 13.96 -39.43
N GLU A 376 30.92 13.10 -38.51
CA GLU A 376 30.00 12.39 -37.64
C GLU A 376 29.54 13.31 -36.48
N PRO A 377 28.27 13.24 -36.06
CA PRO A 377 27.77 14.03 -34.92
C PRO A 377 28.55 13.82 -33.62
N GLU A 378 29.16 12.64 -33.42
CA GLU A 378 29.95 12.35 -32.23
C GLU A 378 31.25 13.18 -32.17
N GLU A 379 31.86 13.49 -33.32
CA GLU A 379 33.05 14.36 -33.38
C GLU A 379 32.72 15.78 -32.93
N VAL A 380 31.56 16.29 -33.34
CA VAL A 380 31.05 17.61 -32.92
C VAL A 380 30.78 17.61 -31.42
N ARG A 381 30.15 16.54 -30.92
CA ARG A 381 29.86 16.37 -29.49
C ARG A 381 31.12 16.37 -28.65
N GLU A 382 32.16 15.62 -29.04
CA GLU A 382 33.41 15.58 -28.27
C GLU A 382 34.07 16.96 -28.16
N ALA A 383 34.04 17.75 -29.25
CA ALA A 383 34.60 19.09 -29.28
C ALA A 383 33.77 20.14 -28.51
N LEU A 384 32.44 20.08 -28.60
CA LEU A 384 31.55 21.16 -28.15
C LEU A 384 30.76 20.86 -26.87
N ARG A 385 30.72 19.64 -26.36
CA ARG A 385 29.92 19.29 -25.16
C ARG A 385 30.27 20.12 -23.90
N SER A 386 31.50 20.61 -23.81
CA SER A 386 31.98 21.44 -22.70
C SER A 386 31.78 22.94 -22.95
N HIS A 387 31.36 23.34 -24.16
CA HIS A 387 31.20 24.74 -24.54
C HIS A 387 30.05 25.38 -23.74
N PRO A 388 30.26 26.55 -23.11
CA PRO A 388 29.22 27.22 -22.30
C PRO A 388 27.95 27.50 -23.08
N ASP A 389 28.06 28.00 -24.31
CA ASP A 389 26.89 28.34 -25.15
C ASP A 389 26.07 27.11 -25.53
N TYR A 390 26.71 25.96 -25.76
CA TYR A 390 25.98 24.71 -26.02
C TYR A 390 25.20 24.30 -24.77
N ARG A 391 25.84 24.30 -23.60
CA ARG A 391 25.19 23.97 -22.32
C ARG A 391 24.02 24.91 -22.03
N ALA A 392 24.19 26.21 -22.27
CA ALA A 392 23.13 27.19 -22.10
C ALA A 392 21.98 26.98 -23.10
N ALA A 393 22.29 26.68 -24.36
CA ALA A 393 21.29 26.42 -25.39
C ALA A 393 20.45 25.18 -25.06
N ILE A 394 21.12 24.07 -24.71
CA ILE A 394 20.44 22.80 -24.44
C ILE A 394 19.63 22.88 -23.13
N GLU A 395 20.16 23.54 -22.08
CA GLU A 395 19.43 23.75 -20.83
C GLU A 395 18.22 24.70 -21.01
N ARG A 396 18.34 25.71 -21.88
CA ARG A 396 17.20 26.55 -22.26
C ARG A 396 16.16 25.78 -23.06
N MET A 397 16.60 24.87 -23.91
CA MET A 397 15.70 24.14 -24.81
C MET A 397 14.89 23.07 -24.08
N TRP A 398 15.56 22.29 -23.25
CA TRP A 398 14.97 21.09 -22.65
C TRP A 398 15.63 20.73 -21.30
N PRO A 399 15.49 21.55 -20.26
CA PRO A 399 16.18 21.34 -18.98
C PRO A 399 15.81 19.98 -18.36
N VAL A 400 16.76 19.32 -17.67
CA VAL A 400 16.44 18.14 -16.86
C VAL A 400 15.94 18.61 -15.51
N LEU A 401 14.69 18.32 -15.18
CA LEU A 401 14.04 18.85 -13.98
C LEU A 401 13.65 17.75 -13.01
N THR A 402 13.74 18.07 -11.72
CA THR A 402 13.05 17.32 -10.66
C THR A 402 11.65 17.90 -10.41
N PRO A 403 10.72 17.11 -9.84
CA PRO A 403 9.39 17.61 -9.48
C PRO A 403 9.43 18.81 -8.53
N ALA A 404 10.35 18.75 -7.56
CA ALA A 404 10.56 19.81 -6.59
C ALA A 404 11.07 21.10 -7.25
N GLN A 405 12.00 21.02 -8.19
CA GLN A 405 12.50 22.17 -8.97
C GLN A 405 11.37 22.80 -9.81
N LEU A 406 10.57 21.98 -10.51
CA LEU A 406 9.48 22.47 -11.32
C LEU A 406 8.48 23.29 -10.48
N LEU A 407 8.04 22.74 -9.34
CA LEU A 407 7.08 23.41 -8.46
C LEU A 407 7.68 24.58 -7.68
N HIS A 408 8.96 24.52 -7.32
CA HIS A 408 9.67 25.65 -6.69
C HIS A 408 9.70 26.86 -7.62
N ASP A 409 10.07 26.66 -8.88
CA ASP A 409 10.06 27.72 -9.88
C ASP A 409 8.64 28.20 -10.19
N LEU A 410 7.69 27.27 -10.39
CA LEU A 410 6.31 27.59 -10.74
C LEU A 410 5.68 28.47 -9.67
N PHE A 411 5.67 28.02 -8.41
CA PHE A 411 5.03 28.77 -7.32
C PHE A 411 5.83 29.99 -6.87
N GLY A 412 7.14 30.05 -7.19
CA GLY A 412 8.00 31.20 -6.93
C GLY A 412 7.78 32.38 -7.89
N SER A 413 7.04 32.21 -8.99
CA SER A 413 6.83 33.27 -9.99
C SER A 413 5.38 33.42 -10.41
N ARG A 414 4.77 34.56 -10.07
CA ARG A 414 3.39 34.90 -10.47
C ARG A 414 3.18 34.83 -11.99
N ALA A 415 4.19 35.18 -12.77
CA ALA A 415 4.13 35.11 -14.24
C ALA A 415 4.06 33.66 -14.73
N LEU A 416 4.82 32.74 -14.14
CA LEU A 416 4.79 31.32 -14.49
C LEU A 416 3.46 30.68 -14.08
N ILE A 417 2.95 31.01 -12.89
CA ILE A 417 1.62 30.57 -12.44
C ILE A 417 0.55 31.02 -13.44
N LYS A 418 0.53 32.32 -13.78
CA LYS A 418 -0.46 32.88 -14.72
C LYS A 418 -0.38 32.18 -16.08
N LEU A 419 0.82 31.97 -16.61
CA LEU A 419 1.02 31.28 -17.90
C LEU A 419 0.50 29.84 -17.86
N ALA A 420 0.82 29.09 -16.80
CA ALA A 420 0.38 27.70 -16.63
C ALA A 420 -1.12 27.57 -16.31
N ALA A 421 -1.70 28.54 -15.62
CA ALA A 421 -3.11 28.53 -15.21
C ALA A 421 -4.07 29.13 -16.25
N GLN A 422 -3.55 29.90 -17.23
CA GLN A 422 -4.36 30.58 -18.23
C GLN A 422 -5.28 29.61 -18.99
N GLY A 423 -6.59 29.88 -18.92
CA GLY A 423 -7.64 29.07 -19.53
C GLY A 423 -8.06 27.85 -18.70
N ILE A 424 -7.51 27.66 -17.50
CA ILE A 424 -7.74 26.49 -16.65
C ILE A 424 -8.30 26.90 -15.28
N LEU A 425 -7.65 27.85 -14.59
CA LEU A 425 -8.06 28.37 -13.28
C LEU A 425 -8.47 29.84 -13.39
N ARG A 426 -9.28 30.30 -12.43
CA ARG A 426 -9.61 31.72 -12.26
C ARG A 426 -8.41 32.45 -11.64
N GLU A 427 -8.38 33.77 -11.81
CA GLU A 427 -7.29 34.62 -11.31
C GLU A 427 -7.12 34.55 -9.80
N GLU A 428 -8.23 34.57 -9.06
CA GLU A 428 -8.25 34.41 -7.60
C GLU A 428 -7.65 33.06 -7.17
N ASP A 429 -8.02 31.97 -7.86
CA ASP A 429 -7.58 30.62 -7.52
C ASP A 429 -6.07 30.44 -7.76
N TYR A 430 -5.53 30.92 -8.88
CA TYR A 430 -4.10 30.78 -9.13
C TYR A 430 -3.25 31.77 -8.32
N ALA A 431 -3.79 32.92 -7.93
CA ALA A 431 -3.09 33.86 -7.05
C ALA A 431 -2.78 33.24 -5.68
N ALA A 432 -3.66 32.38 -5.18
CA ALA A 432 -3.47 31.62 -3.93
C ALA A 432 -2.31 30.61 -3.99
N LEU A 433 -1.84 30.22 -5.18
CA LEU A 433 -0.73 29.27 -5.34
C LEU A 433 0.65 29.92 -5.18
N PHE A 434 0.73 31.26 -5.21
CA PHE A 434 2.00 31.96 -5.12
C PHE A 434 2.61 31.85 -3.73
N ARG A 435 3.90 31.54 -3.68
CA ARG A 435 4.69 31.55 -2.44
C ARG A 435 6.04 32.25 -2.65
N PRO A 436 6.60 32.90 -1.60
CA PRO A 436 7.95 33.44 -1.67
C PRO A 436 8.95 32.35 -2.05
N ARG A 437 9.90 32.69 -2.92
CA ARG A 437 10.91 31.76 -3.41
C ARG A 437 12.03 31.58 -2.38
N SER A 438 12.33 30.33 -2.02
CA SER A 438 13.51 29.97 -1.22
C SER A 438 14.80 30.05 -2.06
N GLU A 439 15.95 30.24 -1.42
CA GLU A 439 17.26 30.28 -2.10
C GLU A 439 17.60 28.96 -2.80
N SER A 440 17.44 27.83 -2.08
CA SER A 440 17.55 26.48 -2.64
C SER A 440 16.21 25.73 -2.59
N VAL A 441 16.09 24.70 -3.42
CA VAL A 441 14.96 23.76 -3.39
C VAL A 441 14.98 22.91 -2.11
N ASP A 442 16.16 22.63 -1.57
CA ASP A 442 16.33 21.80 -0.36
C ASP A 442 15.82 22.49 0.92
N ASP A 443 15.72 23.82 0.88
CA ASP A 443 15.21 24.64 1.98
C ASP A 443 13.68 24.69 2.01
N VAL A 444 13.02 24.27 0.92
CA VAL A 444 11.57 24.30 0.82
C VAL A 444 10.96 23.32 1.81
N ARG A 445 9.93 23.77 2.52
CA ARG A 445 9.03 22.91 3.31
C ARG A 445 7.72 22.80 2.58
N TRP A 446 7.46 21.63 2.03
CA TRP A 446 6.25 21.32 1.27
C TRP A 446 5.08 21.08 2.21
N SER A 447 3.89 21.52 1.80
CA SER A 447 2.65 21.17 2.48
C SER A 447 2.20 19.76 2.09
N ASN A 448 1.27 19.18 2.84
CA ASN A 448 0.65 17.91 2.45
C ASN A 448 -0.15 18.03 1.13
N ALA A 449 -0.70 19.22 0.83
CA ALA A 449 -1.43 19.46 -0.42
C ALA A 449 -0.51 19.47 -1.66
N ASP A 450 0.79 19.73 -1.47
CA ASP A 450 1.78 19.67 -2.56
C ASP A 450 2.12 18.24 -2.98
N ALA A 451 1.90 17.24 -2.12
CA ALA A 451 2.30 15.85 -2.39
C ALA A 451 1.73 15.33 -3.72
N ALA A 452 0.45 15.55 -3.97
CA ALA A 452 -0.20 15.12 -5.20
C ALA A 452 0.29 15.88 -6.44
N LEU A 453 0.72 17.14 -6.28
CA LEU A 453 1.26 17.95 -7.37
C LEU A 453 2.70 17.57 -7.70
N LEU A 454 3.52 17.30 -6.67
CA LEU A 454 4.87 16.76 -6.82
C LEU A 454 4.81 15.39 -7.52
N ASP A 455 3.86 14.54 -7.15
CA ASP A 455 3.64 13.26 -7.80
C ASP A 455 3.17 13.39 -9.25
N GLU A 456 2.26 14.32 -9.55
CA GLU A 456 1.84 14.60 -10.93
C GLU A 456 3.02 15.10 -11.77
N ALA A 457 3.84 15.99 -11.22
CA ALA A 457 5.06 16.46 -11.87
C ALA A 457 6.05 15.30 -12.08
N ARG A 458 6.23 14.40 -11.10
CA ARG A 458 7.06 13.19 -11.24
C ARG A 458 6.61 12.31 -12.39
N PHE A 459 5.30 12.08 -12.50
CA PHE A 459 4.73 11.28 -13.58
C PHE A 459 5.01 11.88 -14.96
N LEU A 460 4.81 13.21 -15.11
CA LEU A 460 4.99 13.91 -16.38
C LEU A 460 6.46 14.10 -16.76
N LEU A 461 7.32 14.36 -15.76
CA LEU A 461 8.76 14.50 -15.98
C LEU A 461 9.39 13.15 -16.31
N GLY A 462 8.99 12.10 -15.59
CA GLY A 462 9.60 10.79 -15.69
C GLY A 462 10.98 10.73 -15.06
N PRO A 463 11.55 9.52 -15.01
CA PRO A 463 12.81 9.27 -14.34
C PRO A 463 13.97 9.94 -15.06
N ARG A 464 14.98 10.38 -14.29
CA ARG A 464 16.23 10.90 -14.82
C ARG A 464 17.10 9.74 -15.31
N LEU A 465 18.01 10.06 -16.22
CA LEU A 465 19.07 9.15 -16.61
C LEU A 465 20.26 9.34 -15.66
N ASN A 466 20.77 8.24 -15.13
CA ASN A 466 22.00 8.25 -14.35
C ASN A 466 23.23 8.51 -15.25
N LYS A 467 24.42 8.63 -14.64
CA LYS A 467 25.69 8.89 -15.37
C LYS A 467 26.03 7.81 -16.42
N ALA A 468 25.47 6.61 -16.29
CA ALA A 468 25.63 5.50 -17.23
C ALA A 468 24.55 5.49 -18.34
N GLY A 469 23.67 6.49 -18.38
CA GLY A 469 22.60 6.60 -19.36
C GLY A 469 21.45 5.61 -19.16
N LYS A 470 21.36 4.98 -17.98
CA LYS A 470 20.23 4.12 -17.58
C LYS A 470 19.23 4.92 -16.76
N THR A 471 17.97 4.52 -16.82
CA THR A 471 16.91 5.05 -15.97
C THR A 471 17.28 4.87 -14.50
N ASP A 472 17.16 5.92 -13.71
CA ASP A 472 17.21 5.80 -12.26
C ASP A 472 15.91 5.15 -11.77
N GLU A 473 15.98 3.89 -11.35
CA GLU A 473 14.83 3.13 -10.87
C GLU A 473 14.21 3.78 -9.63
N ASN A 474 14.99 4.52 -8.83
CA ASN A 474 14.48 5.27 -7.69
C ASN A 474 13.53 6.40 -8.09
N ASP A 475 13.69 6.96 -9.30
CA ASP A 475 12.82 8.02 -9.80
C ASP A 475 11.50 7.44 -10.39
N GLU A 476 11.39 6.13 -10.61
CA GLU A 476 10.17 5.49 -11.14
C GLU A 476 9.09 5.35 -10.05
N ILE A 477 7.81 5.47 -10.44
CA ILE A 477 6.69 5.32 -9.53
C ILE A 477 6.44 3.82 -9.34
N ARG A 478 6.70 3.32 -8.12
CA ARG A 478 6.38 1.94 -7.72
C ARG A 478 4.88 1.68 -7.81
N THR A 479 4.53 0.51 -8.31
CA THR A 479 3.16 0.00 -8.37
C THR A 479 2.96 -1.18 -7.44
N TYR A 480 1.72 -1.37 -6.97
CA TYR A 480 1.33 -2.38 -6.01
C TYR A 480 0.20 -3.25 -6.55
N GLY A 481 0.18 -4.51 -6.12
CA GLY A 481 -0.82 -5.50 -6.52
C GLY A 481 -2.18 -5.29 -5.86
N HIS A 482 -2.19 -4.65 -4.68
CA HIS A 482 -3.40 -4.20 -3.98
C HIS A 482 -3.13 -2.90 -3.22
N ILE A 483 -4.13 -2.03 -3.11
CA ILE A 483 -4.04 -0.78 -2.34
C ILE A 483 -5.22 -0.68 -1.37
N VAL A 484 -4.93 -0.45 -0.09
CA VAL A 484 -5.90 -0.06 0.92
C VAL A 484 -5.79 1.45 1.16
N VAL A 485 -6.93 2.14 1.15
CA VAL A 485 -6.98 3.58 1.45
C VAL A 485 -8.00 3.80 2.56
N ASP A 486 -7.54 4.32 3.70
CA ASP A 486 -8.42 4.72 4.79
C ASP A 486 -8.76 6.21 4.71
N GLU A 487 -9.89 6.58 5.32
CA GLU A 487 -10.48 7.93 5.32
C GLU A 487 -10.51 8.58 3.93
N VAL A 488 -10.94 7.80 2.93
CA VAL A 488 -10.90 8.22 1.52
C VAL A 488 -11.71 9.49 1.24
N GLN A 489 -12.71 9.80 2.07
CA GLN A 489 -13.50 11.02 1.96
C GLN A 489 -12.69 12.30 2.16
N ASP A 490 -11.56 12.22 2.88
CA ASP A 490 -10.66 13.37 3.11
C ASP A 490 -9.64 13.54 1.97
N LEU A 491 -9.65 12.64 0.97
CA LEU A 491 -8.75 12.74 -0.17
C LEU A 491 -9.33 13.61 -1.28
N THR A 492 -8.51 14.55 -1.74
CA THR A 492 -8.82 15.40 -2.88
C THR A 492 -8.75 14.61 -4.20
N PRO A 493 -9.42 15.08 -5.28
CA PRO A 493 -9.31 14.48 -6.61
C PRO A 493 -7.87 14.30 -7.12
N MET A 494 -6.95 15.21 -6.78
CA MET A 494 -5.52 15.07 -7.14
C MET A 494 -4.83 13.97 -6.33
N GLN A 495 -5.14 13.83 -5.03
CA GLN A 495 -4.61 12.75 -4.20
C GLN A 495 -5.14 11.39 -4.68
N LEU A 496 -6.42 11.28 -5.05
CA LEU A 496 -6.96 10.05 -5.65
C LEU A 496 -6.24 9.68 -6.95
N ARG A 497 -5.94 10.66 -7.84
CA ARG A 497 -5.12 10.42 -9.04
C ARG A 497 -3.73 9.88 -8.69
N MET A 498 -3.10 10.43 -7.66
CA MET A 498 -1.81 9.98 -7.15
C MET A 498 -1.89 8.52 -6.68
N VAL A 499 -2.93 8.13 -5.94
CA VAL A 499 -3.15 6.75 -5.53
C VAL A 499 -3.37 5.82 -6.73
N THR A 500 -4.19 6.23 -7.71
CA THR A 500 -4.48 5.39 -8.89
C THR A 500 -3.22 5.05 -9.69
N ARG A 501 -2.23 5.94 -9.78
CA ARG A 501 -0.95 5.68 -10.47
C ARG A 501 -0.13 4.55 -9.85
N ARG A 502 -0.39 4.20 -8.59
CA ARG A 502 0.31 3.15 -7.85
C ARG A 502 -0.39 1.81 -7.99
N SER A 503 -1.56 1.72 -8.62
CA SER A 503 -2.24 0.45 -8.79
C SER A 503 -1.78 -0.24 -10.06
N LEU A 504 -1.30 -1.47 -9.95
CA LEU A 504 -0.86 -2.27 -11.09
C LEU A 504 -2.05 -2.76 -11.93
N ASN A 505 -3.13 -3.17 -11.27
CA ASN A 505 -4.25 -3.93 -11.86
C ASN A 505 -5.64 -3.33 -11.51
N GLY A 506 -5.69 -2.19 -10.81
CA GLY A 506 -6.94 -1.57 -10.34
C GLY A 506 -7.53 -2.21 -9.07
N SER A 507 -6.82 -3.13 -8.41
CA SER A 507 -7.26 -3.76 -7.16
C SER A 507 -7.10 -2.78 -5.98
N MET A 508 -8.22 -2.35 -5.40
CA MET A 508 -8.23 -1.43 -4.26
C MET A 508 -9.33 -1.74 -3.26
N THR A 509 -9.04 -1.55 -1.98
CA THR A 509 -10.03 -1.49 -0.90
C THR A 509 -10.03 -0.08 -0.34
N ILE A 510 -11.06 0.71 -0.66
CA ILE A 510 -11.19 2.07 -0.15
C ILE A 510 -12.25 2.09 0.96
N VAL A 511 -11.90 2.68 2.09
CA VAL A 511 -12.77 2.75 3.26
C VAL A 511 -12.93 4.19 3.72
N GLY A 512 -14.10 4.50 4.26
CA GLY A 512 -14.41 5.85 4.70
C GLY A 512 -15.86 6.03 5.14
N ASP A 513 -16.18 7.26 5.54
CA ASP A 513 -17.53 7.70 5.86
C ASP A 513 -17.75 9.12 5.35
N ILE A 514 -18.61 9.27 4.32
CA ILE A 514 -18.92 10.58 3.71
C ILE A 514 -19.49 11.55 4.76
N ALA A 515 -20.20 11.05 5.78
CA ALA A 515 -20.74 11.91 6.84
C ALA A 515 -19.67 12.47 7.79
N GLN A 516 -18.44 11.93 7.74
CA GLN A 516 -17.30 12.34 8.57
C GLN A 516 -16.26 13.14 7.79
N ALA A 517 -16.56 13.58 6.57
CA ALA A 517 -15.64 14.40 5.78
C ALA A 517 -15.22 15.65 6.57
N THR A 518 -13.91 15.85 6.71
CA THR A 518 -13.34 16.93 7.54
C THR A 518 -13.03 18.22 6.77
N GLY A 519 -13.30 18.27 5.46
CA GLY A 519 -13.12 19.49 4.65
C GLY A 519 -13.48 19.36 3.18
#